data_AF-A0A6H5IP72-F1
#
_entry.id   AF-A0A6H5IP72-F1
#
_cell.length_a   1.000
_cell.length_b   1.000
_cell.length_c   1.000
_cell.angle_alpha   90.00
_cell.angle_beta   90.00
_cell.angle_gamma   90.00
#
_symmetry.space_group_name_H-M   'P 1'
#
loop_
_entity.id
_entity.type
_entity.pdbx_description
1 polymer ?
#
loop_
_entity_poly.entity_id
_entity_poly.type
_entity_poly.pdbx_seq_one_letter_code
_entity_poly.pdbx_strand_id
1 'polypeptide(L)'
;MSKLEKLQSLGQKNVNFENQEEGLNFYCEIINLINNWPRYNPPNLREIFEPKEINRLLADMMNFYRLSWDKCRKERCSVFKELPNPKNIIGFVADSGYKDEPGLDQDGWPLTRRTTALHHAIRCDPRLISQLINDEILSELFTIYDKFHVNYVDEDGLTHLHAACRLGCVDIVKKFLDLGADPNCRVTSTGYSTLHFALQVNQCTIADTLLKLN
;
A
#
# COMPACT_ATOMS: atom_id res chain seq x y z
N MET A 1 -10.13 -27.27 11.52
CA MET A 1 -10.08 -25.92 10.94
C MET A 1 -9.48 -26.02 9.54
N SER A 2 -10.25 -25.69 8.52
CA SER A 2 -9.81 -25.63 7.12
C SER A 2 -8.72 -24.57 6.93
N LYS A 3 -7.98 -24.60 5.81
CA LYS A 3 -6.99 -23.56 5.50
C LYS A 3 -7.64 -22.16 5.41
N LEU A 4 -8.88 -22.09 4.91
CA LEU A 4 -9.66 -20.85 4.78
C LEU A 4 -10.06 -20.29 6.14
N GLU A 5 -10.59 -21.14 7.03
CA GLU A 5 -10.97 -20.73 8.39
C GLU A 5 -9.75 -20.22 9.19
N LYS A 6 -8.58 -20.87 9.01
CA LYS A 6 -7.32 -20.38 9.61
C LYS A 6 -6.92 -19.02 9.06
N LEU A 7 -7.03 -18.82 7.74
CA LEU A 7 -6.67 -17.57 7.09
C LEU A 7 -7.57 -16.43 7.58
N GLN A 8 -8.88 -16.68 7.65
CA GLN A 8 -9.86 -15.74 8.19
C GLN A 8 -9.56 -15.38 9.64
N SER A 9 -9.33 -16.39 10.50
CA SER A 9 -9.00 -16.18 11.91
C SER A 9 -7.72 -15.36 12.10
N LEU A 10 -6.71 -15.53 11.23
CA LEU A 10 -5.50 -14.72 11.28
C LEU A 10 -5.77 -13.27 10.87
N GLY A 11 -6.52 -13.03 9.78
CA GLY A 11 -6.81 -11.65 9.36
C GLY A 11 -7.63 -10.83 10.37
N GLN A 12 -8.34 -11.50 11.29
CA GLN A 12 -9.11 -10.87 12.38
C GLN A 12 -8.35 -10.77 13.71
N LYS A 13 -7.15 -11.35 13.79
CA LYS A 13 -6.33 -11.35 15.01
C LYS A 13 -5.91 -9.91 15.35
N ASN A 14 -6.11 -9.52 16.60
CA ASN A 14 -5.60 -8.24 17.08
C ASN A 14 -4.13 -8.41 17.49
N VAL A 15 -3.23 -7.83 16.71
CA VAL A 15 -1.77 -7.97 16.87
C VAL A 15 -1.17 -6.64 17.27
N ASN A 16 -0.31 -6.64 18.28
CA ASN A 16 0.46 -5.45 18.64
C ASN A 16 1.71 -5.32 17.75
N PHE A 17 1.62 -4.53 16.68
CA PHE A 17 2.75 -4.29 15.77
C PHE A 17 3.86 -3.39 16.33
N GLU A 18 3.70 -2.80 17.53
CA GLU A 18 4.80 -2.17 18.25
C GLU A 18 5.75 -3.21 18.86
N ASN A 19 5.23 -4.42 19.15
CA ASN A 19 6.03 -5.57 19.51
C ASN A 19 6.55 -6.27 18.25
N GLN A 20 7.86 -6.17 18.02
CA GLN A 20 8.50 -6.72 16.82
C GLN A 20 8.36 -8.24 16.71
N GLU A 21 8.47 -8.97 17.82
CA GLU A 21 8.37 -10.42 17.82
C GLU A 21 6.94 -10.86 17.49
N GLU A 22 5.95 -10.19 18.07
CA GLU A 22 4.54 -10.48 17.82
C GLU A 22 4.14 -10.20 16.36
N GLY A 23 4.59 -9.06 15.82
CA GLY A 23 4.38 -8.71 14.42
C GLY A 23 5.07 -9.68 13.45
N LEU A 24 6.34 -10.03 13.71
CA LEU A 24 7.08 -11.02 12.91
C LEU A 24 6.37 -12.37 12.91
N ASN A 25 5.99 -12.88 14.09
CA ASN A 25 5.32 -14.16 14.23
C ASN A 25 3.98 -14.17 13.47
N PHE A 26 3.22 -13.08 13.56
CA PHE A 26 1.97 -12.93 12.82
C PHE A 26 2.17 -13.02 11.29
N TYR A 27 3.11 -12.24 10.74
CA TYR A 27 3.33 -12.26 9.29
C TYR A 27 3.93 -13.59 8.82
N CYS A 28 4.82 -14.21 9.60
CA CYS A 28 5.32 -15.55 9.32
C CYS A 28 4.19 -16.60 9.32
N GLU A 29 3.24 -16.53 10.25
CA GLU A 29 2.05 -17.41 10.27
C GLU A 29 1.22 -17.25 8.98
N ILE A 30 0.95 -16.01 8.57
CA ILE A 30 0.23 -15.72 7.32
C ILE A 30 1.00 -16.25 6.11
N ILE A 31 2.30 -15.96 6.02
CA ILE A 31 3.15 -16.35 4.88
C ILE A 31 3.24 -17.87 4.76
N ASN A 32 3.40 -18.57 5.88
CA ASN A 32 3.39 -20.03 5.90
C ASN A 32 2.04 -20.58 5.43
N LEU A 33 0.93 -19.92 5.77
CA LEU A 33 -0.40 -20.36 5.34
C LEU A 33 -0.64 -20.13 3.85
N ILE A 34 -0.26 -18.96 3.31
CA ILE A 34 -0.46 -18.62 1.88
C ILE A 34 0.52 -19.37 0.97
N ASN A 35 1.76 -19.64 1.41
CA ASN A 35 2.73 -20.42 0.61
C ASN A 35 2.26 -21.86 0.37
N ASN A 36 1.32 -22.35 1.17
CA ASN A 36 0.68 -23.66 0.99
C ASN A 36 -0.51 -23.63 0.02
N TRP A 37 -0.80 -22.51 -0.64
CA TRP A 37 -1.80 -22.40 -1.70
C TRP A 37 -1.17 -22.55 -3.10
N PRO A 38 -1.82 -23.25 -4.05
CA PRO A 38 -1.36 -23.29 -5.43
C PRO A 38 -1.34 -21.89 -6.04
N ARG A 39 -0.19 -21.50 -6.62
CA ARG A 39 0.01 -20.17 -7.22
C ARG A 39 -1.02 -19.80 -8.29
N TYR A 40 -1.54 -20.79 -9.02
CA TYR A 40 -2.50 -20.58 -10.12
C TYR A 40 -3.97 -20.79 -9.71
N ASN A 41 -4.24 -21.04 -8.42
CA ASN A 41 -5.60 -21.19 -7.92
C ASN A 41 -5.73 -20.62 -6.48
N PRO A 42 -5.45 -19.33 -6.28
CA PRO A 42 -5.66 -18.66 -5.00
C PRO A 42 -7.16 -18.61 -4.65
N PRO A 43 -7.51 -18.50 -3.37
CA PRO A 43 -8.90 -18.41 -2.95
C PRO A 43 -9.48 -17.03 -3.29
N ASN A 44 -10.80 -16.95 -3.47
CA ASN A 44 -11.49 -15.67 -3.58
C ASN A 44 -11.52 -14.97 -2.22
N LEU A 45 -10.65 -13.97 -2.02
CA LEU A 45 -10.52 -13.30 -0.74
C LEU A 45 -11.78 -12.54 -0.31
N ARG A 46 -12.67 -12.18 -1.25
CA ARG A 46 -13.96 -11.52 -0.96
C ARG A 46 -14.96 -12.41 -0.24
N GLU A 47 -14.83 -13.73 -0.37
CA GLU A 47 -15.69 -14.69 0.34
C GLU A 47 -15.24 -14.92 1.79
N ILE A 48 -14.05 -14.44 2.14
CA ILE A 48 -13.37 -14.73 3.41
C ILE A 48 -13.25 -13.46 4.25
N PHE A 49 -12.96 -12.32 3.60
CA PHE A 49 -12.62 -11.07 4.25
C PHE A 49 -13.50 -9.92 3.78
N GLU A 50 -13.82 -9.06 4.74
CA GLU A 50 -14.33 -7.72 4.45
C GLU A 50 -13.22 -6.85 3.83
N PRO A 51 -13.53 -5.91 2.92
CA PRO A 51 -12.53 -5.04 2.29
C PRO A 51 -11.67 -4.24 3.30
N LYS A 52 -12.25 -3.90 4.45
CA LYS A 52 -11.56 -3.23 5.55
C LYS A 52 -10.49 -4.10 6.20
N GLU A 53 -10.70 -5.42 6.27
CA GLU A 53 -9.77 -6.37 6.89
C GLU A 53 -8.52 -6.54 6.01
N ILE A 54 -8.71 -6.67 4.69
CA ILE A 54 -7.59 -6.74 3.74
C ILE A 54 -6.79 -5.43 3.75
N ASN A 55 -7.46 -4.28 3.71
CA ASN A 55 -6.74 -3.01 3.78
C ASN A 55 -6.00 -2.83 5.10
N ARG A 56 -6.59 -3.23 6.24
CA ARG A 56 -5.93 -3.21 7.53
C ARG A 56 -4.69 -4.10 7.51
N LEU A 57 -4.81 -5.35 7.05
CA LEU A 57 -3.69 -6.28 6.93
C LEU A 57 -2.53 -5.67 6.12
N LEU A 58 -2.83 -5.10 4.94
CA LEU A 58 -1.80 -4.51 4.09
C LEU A 58 -1.22 -3.22 4.70
N ALA A 59 -2.05 -2.36 5.30
CA ALA A 59 -1.60 -1.10 5.91
C ALA A 59 -0.76 -1.33 7.16
N ASP A 60 -1.20 -2.22 8.05
CA ASP A 60 -0.49 -2.63 9.26
C ASP A 60 0.86 -3.25 8.89
N MET A 61 0.91 -4.02 7.80
CA MET A 61 2.14 -4.60 7.28
C MET A 61 3.14 -3.51 6.88
N MET A 62 2.73 -2.58 6.02
CA MET A 62 3.61 -1.50 5.58
C MET A 62 4.06 -0.60 6.74
N ASN A 63 3.18 -0.35 7.71
CA ASN A 63 3.54 0.39 8.92
C ASN A 63 4.54 -0.38 9.78
N PHE A 64 4.40 -1.70 9.91
CA PHE A 64 5.33 -2.57 10.61
C PHE A 64 6.74 -2.55 10.01
N TYR A 65 6.86 -2.63 8.67
CA TYR A 65 8.15 -2.50 7.98
C TYR A 65 8.80 -1.13 8.24
N ARG A 66 8.00 -0.05 8.16
CA ARG A 66 8.48 1.31 8.43
C ARG A 66 9.03 1.44 9.85
N LEU A 67 8.26 1.03 10.86
CA LEU A 67 8.67 1.08 12.27
C LEU A 67 9.92 0.22 12.53
N SER A 68 9.96 -0.98 11.94
CA SER A 68 11.10 -1.89 12.07
C SER A 68 12.37 -1.31 11.45
N TRP A 69 12.28 -0.68 10.28
CA TRP A 69 13.41 0.01 9.65
C TRP A 69 13.91 1.19 10.49
N ASP A 70 12.98 2.03 10.98
CA ASP A 70 13.33 3.17 11.83
C ASP A 70 14.05 2.73 13.11
N LYS A 71 13.60 1.63 13.73
CA LYS A 71 14.26 1.02 14.89
C LYS A 71 15.64 0.47 14.54
N CYS A 72 15.75 -0.30 13.46
CA CYS A 72 17.05 -0.85 13.02
C CYS A 72 18.08 0.24 12.76
N ARG A 73 17.67 1.36 12.16
CA ARG A 73 18.56 2.50 11.91
C ARG A 73 19.02 3.18 13.20
N LYS A 74 18.14 3.31 14.20
CA LYS A 74 18.47 3.91 15.51
C LYS A 74 19.38 3.01 16.34
N GLU A 75 19.13 1.71 16.33
CA GLU A 75 19.80 0.73 17.20
C GLU A 75 20.98 0.00 16.52
N ARG A 76 21.21 0.24 15.22
CA ARG A 76 22.20 -0.48 14.39
C ARG A 76 22.03 -2.02 14.43
N CYS A 77 20.79 -2.50 14.56
CA CYS A 77 20.50 -3.93 14.60
C CYS A 77 20.23 -4.51 13.20
N SER A 78 20.42 -5.83 13.05
CA SER A 78 20.25 -6.55 11.79
C SER A 78 18.87 -7.19 11.60
N VAL A 79 17.92 -6.94 12.51
CA VAL A 79 16.56 -7.55 12.52
C VAL A 79 15.85 -7.36 11.18
N PHE A 80 16.12 -6.27 10.48
CA PHE A 80 15.57 -6.01 9.15
C PHE A 80 15.87 -7.11 8.11
N LYS A 81 17.00 -7.82 8.21
CA LYS A 81 17.37 -8.90 7.28
C LYS A 81 16.49 -10.15 7.42
N GLU A 82 15.80 -10.27 8.55
CA GLU A 82 14.93 -11.42 8.86
C GLU A 82 13.46 -11.11 8.57
N LEU A 83 13.13 -9.87 8.19
CA LEU A 83 11.77 -9.52 7.82
C LEU A 83 11.39 -10.26 6.54
N PRO A 84 10.18 -10.84 6.47
CA PRO A 84 9.70 -11.42 5.24
C PRO A 84 9.66 -10.41 4.09
N ASN A 85 9.50 -10.88 2.84
CA ASN A 85 9.31 -9.96 1.73
C ASN A 85 7.83 -9.53 1.68
N PRO A 86 7.50 -8.22 1.70
CA PRO A 86 6.11 -7.77 1.64
C PRO A 86 5.37 -8.24 0.37
N LYS A 87 6.09 -8.56 -0.71
CA LYS A 87 5.56 -9.18 -1.93
C LYS A 87 4.83 -10.50 -1.67
N ASN A 88 5.20 -11.27 -0.64
CA ASN A 88 4.53 -12.54 -0.35
C ASN A 88 3.03 -12.34 -0.12
N ILE A 89 2.66 -11.35 0.69
CA ILE A 89 1.26 -11.07 1.04
C ILE A 89 0.61 -10.19 -0.02
N ILE A 90 1.27 -9.11 -0.45
CA ILE A 90 0.70 -8.20 -1.46
C ILE A 90 0.47 -8.93 -2.78
N GLY A 91 1.45 -9.71 -3.24
CA GLY A 91 1.36 -10.50 -4.46
C GLY A 91 0.28 -11.58 -4.35
N PHE A 92 0.14 -12.25 -3.21
CA PHE A 92 -0.96 -13.19 -3.00
C PHE A 92 -2.34 -12.52 -3.07
N VAL A 93 -2.49 -11.31 -2.50
CA VAL A 93 -3.74 -10.55 -2.61
C VAL A 93 -3.99 -10.14 -4.06
N ALA A 94 -2.98 -9.64 -4.78
CA ALA A 94 -3.11 -9.28 -6.19
C ALA A 94 -3.43 -10.49 -7.08
N ASP A 95 -2.71 -11.60 -6.93
CA ASP A 95 -2.88 -12.85 -7.66
C ASP A 95 -4.25 -13.49 -7.43
N SER A 96 -4.86 -13.26 -6.25
CA SER A 96 -6.25 -13.67 -5.96
C SER A 96 -7.30 -12.96 -6.82
N GLY A 97 -6.91 -11.92 -7.57
CA GLY A 97 -7.83 -11.06 -8.30
C GLY A 97 -8.57 -10.05 -7.42
N TYR A 98 -8.20 -9.95 -6.14
CA TYR A 98 -8.82 -9.00 -5.22
C TYR A 98 -8.61 -7.56 -5.71
N LYS A 99 -9.72 -6.83 -5.85
CA LYS A 99 -9.77 -5.39 -6.03
C LYS A 99 -10.35 -4.76 -4.78
N ASP A 100 -9.81 -3.63 -4.34
CA ASP A 100 -10.37 -2.88 -3.23
C ASP A 100 -11.69 -2.22 -3.62
N GLU A 101 -12.63 -2.18 -2.69
CA GLU A 101 -13.86 -1.40 -2.82
C GLU A 101 -13.93 -0.33 -1.73
N PRO A 102 -14.07 0.95 -2.10
CA PRO A 102 -14.33 2.01 -1.16
C PRO A 102 -15.70 1.77 -0.52
N GLY A 103 -15.84 2.16 0.75
CA GLY A 103 -17.16 2.38 1.31
C GLY A 103 -17.89 3.47 0.50
N LEU A 104 -19.22 3.44 0.51
CA LEU A 104 -20.04 4.44 -0.18
C LEU A 104 -20.65 5.39 0.86
N ASP A 105 -20.85 6.64 0.47
CA ASP A 105 -21.69 7.57 1.24
C ASP A 105 -23.19 7.28 1.03
N GLN A 106 -24.04 8.11 1.64
CA GLN A 106 -25.50 8.00 1.55
C GLN A 106 -26.04 8.15 0.11
N ASP A 107 -25.28 8.81 -0.76
CA ASP A 107 -25.64 9.11 -2.15
C ASP A 107 -25.04 8.07 -3.12
N GLY A 108 -24.33 7.06 -2.59
CA GLY A 108 -23.69 6.00 -3.35
C GLY A 108 -22.34 6.39 -3.94
N TRP A 109 -21.76 7.53 -3.56
CA TRP A 109 -20.44 7.94 -4.02
C TRP A 109 -19.33 7.28 -3.19
N PRO A 110 -18.22 6.87 -3.83
CA PRO A 110 -17.05 6.36 -3.14
C PRO A 110 -16.50 7.33 -2.07
N LEU A 111 -16.32 6.82 -0.86
CA LEU A 111 -15.59 7.52 0.20
C LEU A 111 -14.11 7.60 -0.19
N THR A 112 -13.60 8.83 -0.31
CA THR A 112 -12.22 9.10 -0.72
C THR A 112 -11.24 9.12 0.46
N ARG A 113 -11.71 9.45 1.67
CA ARG A 113 -10.87 9.54 2.88
C ARG A 113 -10.56 8.16 3.44
N ARG A 114 -9.31 7.71 3.28
CA ARG A 114 -8.80 6.43 3.78
C ARG A 114 -7.28 6.36 3.76
N THR A 115 -6.69 5.89 4.85
CA THR A 115 -5.27 5.48 4.87
C THR A 115 -5.13 4.05 4.31
N THR A 116 -4.27 3.89 3.31
CA THR A 116 -4.07 2.64 2.56
C THR A 116 -2.64 2.15 2.72
N ALA A 117 -2.37 0.90 2.33
CA ALA A 117 -1.01 0.38 2.31
C ALA A 117 -0.06 1.20 1.41
N LEU A 118 -0.58 1.75 0.30
CA LEU A 118 0.20 2.62 -0.58
C LEU A 118 0.61 3.92 0.12
N HIS A 119 -0.26 4.52 0.94
CA HIS A 119 0.05 5.70 1.77
C HIS A 119 1.17 5.44 2.78
N HIS A 120 1.22 4.23 3.36
CA HIS A 120 2.32 3.84 4.24
C HIS A 120 3.61 3.57 3.45
N ALA A 121 3.51 2.90 2.29
CA ALA A 121 4.66 2.55 1.45
C ALA A 121 5.49 3.77 1.02
N ILE A 122 4.83 4.84 0.58
CA ILE A 122 5.50 6.07 0.12
C ILE A 122 6.06 6.94 1.25
N ARG A 123 5.63 6.73 2.50
CA ARG A 123 6.24 7.36 3.70
C ARG A 123 7.48 6.63 4.20
N CYS A 124 7.76 5.43 3.70
CA CYS A 124 8.96 4.69 4.04
C CYS A 124 10.23 5.45 3.62
N ASP A 125 11.32 5.24 4.36
CA ASP A 125 12.65 5.72 3.98
C ASP A 125 12.95 5.28 2.54
N PRO A 126 13.44 6.16 1.64
CA PRO A 126 13.76 5.78 0.27
C PRO A 126 14.71 4.56 0.16
N ARG A 127 15.58 4.35 1.15
CA ARG A 127 16.43 3.16 1.23
C ARG A 127 15.63 1.90 1.51
N LEU A 128 14.64 1.96 2.42
CA LEU A 128 13.69 0.87 2.65
C LEU A 128 12.91 0.57 1.36
N ILE A 129 12.43 1.60 0.67
CA ILE A 129 11.75 1.44 -0.62
C ILE A 129 12.66 0.70 -1.60
N SER A 130 13.87 1.19 -1.84
CA SER A 130 14.82 0.55 -2.76
C SER A 130 15.20 -0.89 -2.39
N GLN A 131 15.14 -1.28 -1.12
CA GLN A 131 15.58 -2.60 -0.64
C GLN A 131 14.45 -3.64 -0.56
N LEU A 132 13.27 -3.25 -0.09
CA LEU A 132 12.15 -4.18 0.14
C LEU A 132 10.86 -3.83 -0.60
N ILE A 133 10.67 -2.58 -1.02
CA ILE A 133 9.43 -2.11 -1.66
C ILE A 133 9.80 -1.58 -3.04
N ASN A 134 10.11 -2.51 -3.95
CA ASN A 134 10.47 -2.17 -5.32
C ASN A 134 9.24 -1.79 -6.16
N ASP A 135 9.48 -1.38 -7.41
CA ASP A 135 8.44 -0.99 -8.36
C ASP A 135 7.39 -2.09 -8.59
N GLU A 136 7.78 -3.36 -8.44
CA GLU A 136 6.88 -4.51 -8.60
C GLU A 136 5.82 -4.56 -7.48
N ILE A 137 6.22 -4.45 -6.21
CA ILE A 137 5.28 -4.45 -5.08
C ILE A 137 4.32 -3.26 -5.16
N LEU A 138 4.83 -2.12 -5.60
CA LEU A 138 4.02 -0.93 -5.78
C LEU A 138 3.02 -1.07 -6.94
N SER A 139 3.43 -1.74 -8.02
CA SER A 139 2.54 -2.11 -9.12
C SER A 139 1.43 -3.07 -8.67
N GLU A 140 1.74 -4.04 -7.81
CA GLU A 140 0.75 -4.92 -7.18
C GLU A 140 -0.23 -4.11 -6.31
N LEU A 141 0.23 -3.12 -5.54
CA LEU A 141 -0.65 -2.24 -4.77
C LEU A 141 -1.60 -1.42 -5.67
N PHE A 142 -1.14 -0.90 -6.81
CA PHE A 142 -2.03 -0.26 -7.79
C PHE A 142 -2.97 -1.24 -8.48
N THR A 143 -2.61 -2.52 -8.58
CA THR A 143 -3.51 -3.58 -9.04
C THR A 143 -4.62 -3.85 -8.04
N ILE A 144 -4.33 -3.76 -6.73
CA ILE A 144 -5.32 -3.90 -5.67
C ILE A 144 -6.21 -2.65 -5.58
N TYR A 145 -5.62 -1.45 -5.60
CA TYR A 145 -6.33 -0.16 -5.53
C TYR A 145 -6.61 0.41 -6.93
N ASP A 146 -7.30 -0.35 -7.77
CA ASP A 146 -7.47 -0.03 -9.19
C ASP A 146 -8.57 1.01 -9.50
N LYS A 147 -9.28 1.49 -8.49
CA LYS A 147 -10.31 2.53 -8.61
C LYS A 147 -9.70 3.93 -8.62
N PHE A 148 -8.96 4.25 -9.67
CA PHE A 148 -8.23 5.53 -9.83
C PHE A 148 -9.13 6.78 -9.70
N HIS A 149 -10.42 6.69 -10.04
CA HIS A 149 -11.36 7.81 -9.88
C HIS A 149 -11.61 8.20 -8.41
N VAL A 150 -11.29 7.31 -7.46
CA VAL A 150 -11.43 7.58 -6.03
C VAL A 150 -10.29 8.48 -5.54
N ASN A 151 -9.09 8.33 -6.13
CA ASN A 151 -7.86 9.02 -5.73
C ASN A 151 -7.74 9.13 -4.21
N TYR A 152 -7.70 7.99 -3.53
CA TYR A 152 -7.76 7.90 -2.07
C TYR A 152 -6.84 8.92 -1.42
N VAL A 153 -7.35 9.57 -0.37
CA VAL A 153 -6.66 10.60 0.39
C VAL A 153 -6.61 10.19 1.86
N ASP A 154 -5.43 10.23 2.47
CA ASP A 154 -5.32 9.99 3.91
C ASP A 154 -5.54 11.24 4.76
N GLU A 155 -5.42 11.10 6.08
CA GLU A 155 -5.66 12.17 7.05
C GLU A 155 -4.72 13.37 6.88
N ASP A 156 -3.53 13.19 6.29
CA ASP A 156 -2.59 14.27 6.01
C ASP A 156 -2.86 14.94 4.66
N GLY A 157 -3.85 14.51 3.89
CA GLY A 157 -4.08 15.00 2.53
C GLY A 157 -3.16 14.38 1.48
N LEU A 158 -2.40 13.34 1.82
CA LEU A 158 -1.60 12.60 0.83
C LEU A 158 -2.53 11.73 -0.01
N THR A 159 -2.37 11.80 -1.33
CA THR A 159 -3.23 11.09 -2.29
C THR A 159 -2.49 9.98 -3.04
N HIS A 160 -3.23 9.05 -3.65
CA HIS A 160 -2.63 8.07 -4.58
C HIS A 160 -1.97 8.72 -5.79
N LEU A 161 -2.43 9.89 -6.25
CA LEU A 161 -1.73 10.66 -7.28
C LEU A 161 -0.34 11.13 -6.81
N HIS A 162 -0.18 11.60 -5.56
CA HIS A 162 1.14 11.89 -5.00
C HIS A 162 2.05 10.66 -5.03
N ALA A 163 1.50 9.49 -4.72
CA ALA A 163 2.22 8.22 -4.78
C ALA A 163 2.73 7.96 -6.20
N ALA A 164 1.84 7.98 -7.20
CA ALA A 164 2.19 7.74 -8.59
C ALA A 164 3.27 8.72 -9.11
N CYS A 165 3.21 9.99 -8.69
CA CYS A 165 4.18 11.02 -9.06
C CYS A 165 5.58 10.72 -8.50
N ARG A 166 5.67 10.34 -7.21
CA ARG A 166 6.94 9.95 -6.59
C ARG A 166 7.53 8.67 -7.19
N LEU A 167 6.67 7.76 -7.64
CA LEU A 167 7.11 6.46 -8.14
C LEU A 167 7.50 6.47 -9.62
N GLY A 168 7.30 7.57 -10.34
CA GLY A 168 7.63 7.61 -11.76
C GLY A 168 6.62 6.86 -12.65
N CYS A 169 5.44 6.51 -12.12
CA CYS A 169 4.44 5.73 -12.85
C CYS A 169 3.66 6.62 -13.85
N VAL A 170 4.31 6.98 -14.97
CA VAL A 170 3.76 7.93 -15.97
C VAL A 170 2.34 7.57 -16.40
N ASP A 171 2.07 6.30 -16.70
CA ASP A 171 0.76 5.87 -17.18
C ASP A 171 -0.33 5.94 -16.10
N ILE A 172 0.05 5.67 -14.84
CA ILE A 172 -0.86 5.80 -13.70
C ILE A 172 -1.15 7.28 -13.42
N VAL A 173 -0.14 8.14 -13.48
CA VAL A 173 -0.32 9.60 -13.35
C VAL A 173 -1.29 10.10 -14.42
N LYS A 174 -1.07 9.76 -15.69
CA LYS A 174 -2.00 10.10 -16.77
C LYS A 174 -3.42 9.62 -16.49
N LYS A 175 -3.57 8.36 -16.06
CA LYS A 175 -4.88 7.79 -15.73
C LYS A 175 -5.62 8.57 -14.64
N PHE A 176 -4.92 8.99 -13.58
CA PHE A 176 -5.52 9.84 -12.55
C PHE A 176 -5.96 11.20 -13.12
N LEU A 177 -5.11 11.83 -13.93
CA LEU A 177 -5.38 13.15 -14.53
C LEU A 177 -6.54 13.10 -15.54
N ASP A 178 -6.59 12.07 -16.38
CA ASP A 178 -7.68 11.82 -17.34
C ASP A 178 -9.03 11.60 -16.62
N LEU A 179 -8.99 11.08 -15.38
CA LEU A 179 -10.15 10.92 -14.51
C LEU A 179 -10.47 12.17 -13.68
N GLY A 180 -9.80 13.29 -13.93
CA GLY A 180 -10.09 14.59 -13.31
C GLY A 180 -9.48 14.78 -11.92
N ALA A 181 -8.48 13.97 -11.52
CA ALA A 181 -7.75 14.23 -10.29
C ALA A 181 -7.03 15.59 -10.35
N ASP A 182 -7.11 16.36 -9.27
CA ASP A 182 -6.44 17.66 -9.17
C ASP A 182 -4.90 17.50 -9.24
N PRO A 183 -4.23 18.00 -10.30
CA PRO A 183 -2.77 17.92 -10.41
C PRO A 183 -2.07 18.76 -9.34
N ASN A 184 -2.76 19.70 -8.68
CA ASN A 184 -2.17 20.58 -7.67
C ASN A 184 -2.53 20.21 -6.25
N CYS A 185 -3.14 19.04 -6.01
CA CYS A 185 -3.48 18.59 -4.67
C CYS A 185 -2.25 18.62 -3.75
N ARG A 186 -2.45 18.98 -2.49
CA ARG A 186 -1.37 19.22 -1.51
C ARG A 186 -1.57 18.42 -0.25
N VAL A 187 -0.46 17.91 0.28
CA VAL A 187 -0.39 17.37 1.64
C VAL A 187 -0.55 18.52 2.64
N THR A 188 -1.48 18.39 3.56
CA THR A 188 -1.83 19.39 4.58
C THR A 188 -0.66 19.73 5.49
N SER A 189 0.08 18.70 5.94
CA SER A 189 1.14 18.87 6.94
C SER A 189 2.41 19.53 6.40
N THR A 190 2.73 19.33 5.11
CA THR A 190 3.96 19.85 4.48
C THR A 190 3.71 20.93 3.43
N GLY A 191 2.48 21.05 2.93
CA GLY A 191 2.13 21.90 1.79
C GLY A 191 2.65 21.38 0.43
N TYR A 192 3.28 20.21 0.39
CA TYR A 192 3.86 19.65 -0.82
C TYR A 192 2.77 19.18 -1.78
N SER A 193 2.90 19.58 -3.05
CA SER A 193 2.02 19.15 -4.14
C SER A 193 2.55 17.90 -4.86
N THR A 194 1.75 17.33 -5.76
CA THR A 194 2.18 16.24 -6.66
C THR A 194 3.48 16.55 -7.41
N LEU A 195 3.68 17.80 -7.83
CA LEU A 195 4.91 18.26 -8.50
C LEU A 195 6.13 18.18 -7.56
N HIS A 196 5.97 18.52 -6.28
CA HIS A 196 7.05 18.37 -5.30
C HIS A 196 7.46 16.90 -5.15
N PHE A 197 6.49 15.98 -5.14
CA PHE A 197 6.75 14.54 -5.07
C PHE A 197 7.46 14.01 -6.32
N ALA A 198 7.09 14.49 -7.52
CA ALA A 198 7.79 14.14 -8.76
C ALA A 198 9.25 14.64 -8.78
N LEU A 199 9.47 15.89 -8.35
CA LEU A 199 10.81 16.50 -8.33
C LEU A 199 11.74 15.91 -7.27
N GLN A 200 11.21 15.48 -6.12
CA GLN A 200 11.99 14.90 -5.02
C GLN A 200 12.84 13.70 -5.46
N VAL A 201 12.38 12.95 -6.46
CA VAL A 201 13.03 11.75 -7.00
C VAL A 201 13.35 11.89 -8.49
N ASN A 202 13.38 13.11 -8.99
CA ASN A 202 13.82 13.47 -10.34
C ASN A 202 12.99 12.83 -11.48
N GLN A 203 11.67 12.76 -11.31
CA GLN A 203 10.73 12.21 -12.31
C GLN A 203 10.38 13.25 -13.38
N CYS A 204 11.36 13.61 -14.22
CA CYS A 204 11.25 14.72 -15.18
C CYS A 204 10.01 14.63 -16.08
N THR A 205 9.70 13.46 -16.63
CA THR A 205 8.54 13.27 -17.53
C THR A 205 7.21 13.61 -16.84
N ILE A 206 7.07 13.25 -15.57
CA ILE A 206 5.87 13.57 -14.78
C ILE A 206 5.87 15.05 -14.43
N ALA A 207 7.02 15.61 -14.01
CA ALA A 207 7.12 17.03 -13.72
C ALA A 207 6.71 17.89 -14.93
N ASP A 208 7.20 17.56 -16.13
CA ASP A 208 6.81 18.23 -17.37
C ASP A 208 5.31 18.09 -17.68
N THR A 209 4.73 16.92 -17.37
CA THR A 209 3.29 16.67 -17.56
C THR A 209 2.47 17.56 -16.63
N LEU A 210 2.83 17.62 -15.34
CA LEU A 210 2.13 18.42 -14.33
C LEU A 210 2.28 19.93 -14.59
N LEU A 211 3.46 20.38 -15.02
CA LEU A 211 3.71 21.80 -15.34
C LEU A 211 2.86 22.31 -16.53
N LYS A 212 2.45 21.43 -17.44
CA LYS A 212 1.56 21.78 -18.56
C LYS A 212 0.08 21.92 -18.14
N LEU A 213 -0.26 21.44 -16.95
CA LEU A 213 -1.62 21.46 -16.41
C LEU A 213 -1.84 22.60 -15.40
N ASN A 214 -0.80 23.39 -15.15
CA ASN A 214 -0.82 24.61 -14.32
C ASN A 214 -0.97 25.86 -15.16
#